data_AF-A0A5S9R3B4-F1
#
_entry.id   AF-A0A5S9R3B4-F1
#
_cell.length_a   1.000
_cell.length_b   1.000
_cell.length_c   1.000
_cell.angle_alpha   90.00
_cell.angle_beta   90.00
_cell.angle_gamma   90.00
#
_symmetry.space_group_name_H-M   'P 1'
#
loop_
_entity.id
_entity.type
_entity.pdbx_description
1 polymer ?
#
loop_
_entity_poly.entity_id
_entity_poly.type
_entity_poly.pdbx_seq_one_letter_code
_entity_poly.pdbx_strand_id
1 'polypeptide(L)'
;MTLEKYLQMLQARYDAGEKPAPMNLDDYMALLQQRLDEFTAAQPAPRYTYRIPLPPLLEWFILPTDEQFVELPTKAPKPKPTPRRYVPSSELRARRDKLVQQCDALMFGGPADRAVANISGPPRWKKLDRDIAKGARLARRIVALEYRIKAAEHREQKQN
;
A
#
# COMPACT_ATOMS: atom_id res chain seq x y z
N MET A 1 8.01 -30.60 26.52
CA MET A 1 7.01 -29.64 27.04
C MET A 1 6.14 -29.17 25.86
N THR A 2 4.82 -29.03 25.97
CA THR A 2 4.00 -28.52 24.85
C THR A 2 3.90 -26.99 24.91
N LEU A 3 3.68 -26.34 23.77
CA LEU A 3 3.54 -24.87 23.68
C LEU A 3 2.41 -24.36 24.60
N GLU A 4 1.24 -25.00 24.58
CA GLU A 4 0.10 -24.63 25.42
C GLU A 4 0.43 -24.66 26.92
N LYS A 5 1.15 -25.70 27.37
CA LYS A 5 1.56 -25.82 28.78
C LYS A 5 2.57 -24.74 29.16
N TYR A 6 3.45 -24.37 28.23
CA TYR A 6 4.40 -23.27 28.43
C TYR A 6 3.70 -21.92 28.55
N LEU A 7 2.73 -21.63 27.67
CA LEU A 7 1.93 -20.41 27.74
C LEU A 7 1.10 -20.32 29.03
N GLN A 8 0.49 -21.44 29.46
CA GLN A 8 -0.23 -21.50 30.74
C GLN A 8 0.68 -21.24 31.94
N MET A 9 1.91 -21.78 31.93
CA MET A 9 2.90 -21.54 32.98
C MET A 9 3.34 -20.07 33.00
N LEU A 10 3.61 -19.46 31.84
CA LEU A 10 3.95 -18.04 31.75
C LEU A 10 2.80 -17.16 32.27
N GLN A 11 1.56 -17.46 31.87
CA GLN A 11 0.39 -16.73 32.35
C GLN A 11 0.26 -16.83 33.88
N ALA A 12 0.47 -18.02 34.46
CA ALA A 12 0.45 -18.20 35.91
C ALA A 12 1.53 -17.40 36.64
N ARG A 13 2.74 -17.24 36.05
CA ARG A 13 3.78 -16.36 36.61
C ARG A 13 3.36 -14.90 36.64
N TYR A 14 2.70 -14.43 35.58
CA TYR A 14 2.19 -13.07 35.49
C TYR A 14 1.04 -12.81 36.45
N ASP A 15 0.17 -13.80 36.64
CA ASP A 15 -0.90 -13.75 37.63
C ASP A 15 -0.35 -13.76 39.07
N ALA A 16 0.80 -14.41 39.30
CA ALA A 16 1.52 -14.41 40.58
C ALA A 16 2.30 -13.11 40.88
N GLY A 17 2.34 -12.16 39.93
CA GLY A 17 2.91 -10.82 40.14
C GLY A 17 4.23 -10.54 39.42
N GLU A 18 4.78 -11.48 38.65
CA GLU A 18 5.99 -11.27 37.83
C GLU A 18 5.67 -10.52 36.52
N LYS A 19 4.93 -9.42 36.61
CA LYS A 19 4.55 -8.62 35.44
C LYS A 19 5.72 -7.73 35.01
N PRO A 20 6.18 -7.80 33.75
CA PRO A 20 7.20 -6.89 33.27
C PRO A 20 6.69 -5.45 33.22
N ALA A 21 7.60 -4.48 33.34
CA ALA A 21 7.30 -3.07 33.14
C ALA A 21 6.91 -2.79 31.67
N PRO A 22 6.14 -1.73 31.38
CA PRO A 22 5.91 -1.29 30.01
C PRO A 22 7.25 -1.02 29.33
N MET A 23 7.39 -1.52 28.11
CA MET A 23 8.63 -1.56 27.35
C MET A 23 8.41 -1.14 25.90
N ASN A 24 9.48 -0.67 25.27
CA ASN A 24 9.47 -0.32 23.86
C ASN A 24 9.36 -1.60 22.99
N LEU A 25 9.02 -1.43 21.71
CA LEU A 25 8.91 -2.53 20.76
C LEU A 25 10.19 -3.39 20.69
N ASP A 26 11.36 -2.76 20.71
CA ASP A 26 12.64 -3.48 20.61
C ASP A 26 12.88 -4.38 21.84
N ASP A 27 12.55 -3.88 23.03
CA ASP A 27 12.67 -4.64 24.28
C ASP A 27 11.65 -5.78 24.33
N TYR A 28 10.44 -5.55 23.80
CA TYR A 28 9.42 -6.58 23.67
C TYR A 28 9.84 -7.71 22.72
N MET A 29 10.50 -7.37 21.61
CA MET A 29 11.07 -8.36 20.71
C MET A 29 12.17 -9.19 21.38
N ALA A 30 13.01 -8.57 22.21
CA ALA A 30 14.02 -9.29 23.00
C ALA A 30 13.37 -10.25 24.01
N LEU A 31 12.27 -9.84 24.65
CA LEU A 31 11.51 -10.69 25.56
C LEU A 31 10.88 -11.90 24.84
N LEU A 32 10.33 -11.71 23.64
CA LEU A 32 9.82 -12.83 22.83
C LEU A 32 10.95 -13.79 22.44
N GLN A 33 12.14 -13.28 22.13
CA GLN A 33 13.32 -14.10 21.84
C GLN A 33 13.74 -14.92 23.07
N GLN A 34 13.75 -14.32 24.26
CA GLN A 34 14.03 -15.05 25.51
C GLN A 34 13.02 -16.17 25.75
N ARG A 35 11.72 -15.91 25.54
CA ARG A 35 10.68 -16.94 25.67
C ARG A 35 10.87 -18.10 24.67
N LEU A 36 11.31 -17.79 23.46
CA LEU A 36 11.65 -18.78 22.44
C LEU A 36 12.87 -19.63 22.86
N ASP A 37 13.92 -18.98 23.36
CA ASP A 37 15.14 -19.65 23.84
C ASP A 37 14.85 -20.57 25.04
N GLU A 38 14.03 -20.12 26.00
CA GLU A 38 13.56 -20.95 27.12
C GLU A 38 12.76 -22.16 26.65
N PHE A 39 11.83 -21.95 25.71
CA PHE A 39 11.01 -23.02 25.17
C PHE A 39 11.84 -24.06 24.41
N THR A 40 12.79 -23.61 23.58
CA THR A 40 13.66 -24.49 22.79
C THR A 40 14.66 -25.24 23.68
N ALA A 41 15.19 -24.60 24.72
CA ALA A 41 16.04 -25.26 25.72
C ALA A 41 15.31 -26.37 26.49
N ALA A 42 14.00 -26.22 26.70
CA ALA A 42 13.15 -27.24 27.33
C ALA A 42 12.71 -28.38 26.39
N GLN A 43 13.02 -28.30 25.09
CA GLN A 43 12.74 -29.38 24.13
C GLN A 43 13.93 -30.35 24.04
N PRO A 44 13.68 -31.66 24.01
CA PRO A 44 14.73 -32.62 23.69
C PRO A 44 15.23 -32.40 22.26
N ALA A 45 16.54 -32.53 22.06
CA ALA A 45 17.13 -32.46 20.72
C ALA A 45 16.40 -33.43 19.77
N PRO A 46 16.06 -32.99 18.54
CA PRO A 46 15.32 -33.84 17.61
C PRO A 46 16.14 -35.10 17.34
N ARG A 47 15.57 -36.26 17.67
CA ARG A 47 16.12 -37.55 17.23
C ARG A 47 16.07 -37.53 15.72
N TYR A 48 17.21 -37.72 15.05
CA TYR A 48 17.37 -37.68 13.60
C TYR A 48 16.19 -38.34 12.86
N THR A 49 15.23 -37.52 12.45
CA THR A 49 14.10 -37.88 11.61
C THR A 49 14.26 -37.12 10.31
N TYR A 50 13.82 -37.73 9.21
CA TYR A 50 13.80 -37.16 7.86
C TYR A 50 12.88 -35.92 7.73
N ARG A 51 12.22 -35.49 8.80
CA ARG A 51 11.40 -34.28 8.89
C ARG A 51 11.92 -33.42 10.03
N ILE A 52 12.73 -32.42 9.69
CA ILE A 52 13.11 -31.37 10.63
C ILE A 52 11.85 -30.51 10.86
N PRO A 53 11.29 -30.46 12.08
CA PRO A 53 10.17 -29.57 12.35
C PRO A 53 10.63 -28.12 12.17
N LEU A 54 9.77 -27.30 11.55
CA LEU A 54 10.01 -25.87 11.43
C LEU A 54 10.20 -25.24 12.83
N PRO A 55 11.14 -24.31 13.01
CA PRO A 55 11.30 -23.62 14.27
C PRO A 55 10.02 -22.84 14.60
N PRO A 56 9.61 -22.77 15.88
CA PRO A 56 8.44 -22.00 16.28
C PRO A 56 8.65 -20.51 16.02
N LEU A 57 7.59 -19.82 15.61
CA LEU A 57 7.61 -18.39 15.33
C LEU A 57 7.48 -17.57 16.62
N LEU A 58 8.04 -16.37 16.66
CA LEU A 58 7.93 -15.46 17.81
C LEU A 58 6.47 -15.11 18.14
N GLU A 59 5.61 -15.04 17.12
CA GLU A 59 4.17 -14.76 17.25
C GLU A 59 3.45 -15.79 18.15
N TRP A 60 3.97 -17.02 18.25
CA TRP A 60 3.36 -18.09 19.04
C TRP A 60 3.54 -17.90 20.55
N PHE A 61 4.44 -17.00 20.95
CA PHE A 61 4.75 -16.70 22.34
C PHE A 61 4.11 -15.42 22.84
N ILE A 62 3.26 -14.77 22.03
CA ILE A 62 2.49 -13.59 22.42
C ILE A 62 1.30 -14.03 23.29
N LEU A 63 1.20 -13.48 24.49
CA LEU A 63 0.08 -13.70 25.40
C LEU A 63 -1.02 -12.63 25.19
N PRO A 64 -2.30 -12.94 25.44
CA PRO A 64 -3.38 -11.96 25.40
C PRO A 64 -3.20 -10.79 26.37
N THR A 65 -2.42 -11.00 27.43
CA THR A 65 -2.12 -9.98 28.46
C THR A 65 -0.95 -9.06 28.07
N ASP A 66 -0.20 -9.41 27.02
CA ASP A 66 1.02 -8.67 26.63
C ASP A 66 0.73 -7.28 26.05
N GLU A 67 -0.51 -6.99 25.63
CA GLU A 67 -0.92 -5.67 25.14
C GLU A 67 -0.67 -4.56 26.17
N GLN A 68 -0.60 -4.90 27.46
CA GLN A 68 -0.35 -3.96 28.56
C GLN A 68 1.13 -3.57 28.69
N PHE A 69 2.03 -4.34 28.07
CA PHE A 69 3.48 -4.16 28.22
C PHE A 69 4.12 -3.45 27.01
N VAL A 70 3.40 -3.28 25.91
CA VAL A 70 3.96 -2.66 24.69
C VAL A 70 3.52 -1.21 24.58
N GLU A 71 4.47 -0.29 24.66
CA GLU A 71 4.20 1.12 24.35
C GLU A 71 4.05 1.31 22.84
N LEU A 72 2.80 1.45 22.38
CA LEU A 72 2.54 1.77 20.98
C LEU A 72 2.93 3.22 20.69
N PRO A 73 3.61 3.49 19.56
CA PRO A 73 3.94 4.85 19.18
C PRO A 73 2.66 5.66 19.01
N THR A 74 2.63 6.85 19.62
CA THR A 74 1.46 7.74 19.54
C THR A 74 1.15 8.04 18.09
N LYS A 75 -0.10 7.78 17.69
CA LYS A 75 -0.56 8.03 16.31
C LYS A 75 -0.32 9.48 15.92
N ALA A 76 0.47 9.68 14.85
CA ALA A 76 0.71 11.01 14.32
C ALA A 76 -0.64 11.71 14.00
N PRO A 77 -0.76 13.01 14.26
CA PRO A 77 -1.98 13.74 13.98
C PRO A 77 -2.31 13.64 12.48
N LYS A 78 -3.57 13.31 12.17
CA LYS A 78 -4.04 13.28 10.78
C LYS A 78 -3.96 14.70 10.20
N PRO A 79 -3.47 14.90 8.97
CA PRO A 79 -3.50 16.21 8.34
C PRO A 79 -4.94 16.71 8.21
N LYS A 80 -5.18 17.98 8.53
CA LYS A 80 -6.49 18.60 8.35
C LYS A 80 -6.80 18.72 6.85
N PRO A 81 -8.02 18.38 6.40
CA PRO A 81 -8.36 18.49 4.99
C PRO A 81 -8.34 19.96 4.55
N THR A 82 -7.63 20.26 3.47
CA THR A 82 -7.69 21.57 2.83
C THR A 82 -9.05 21.74 2.12
N PRO A 83 -9.69 22.92 2.25
CA PRO A 83 -10.98 23.16 1.60
C PRO A 83 -10.82 23.07 0.08
N ARG A 84 -11.66 22.26 -0.56
CA ARG A 84 -11.64 22.11 -2.02
C ARG A 84 -12.28 23.33 -2.68
N ARG A 85 -11.50 24.06 -3.48
CA ARG A 85 -12.04 25.14 -4.34
C ARG A 85 -12.95 24.56 -5.42
N TYR A 86 -14.14 25.13 -5.58
CA TYR A 86 -15.02 24.81 -6.70
C TYR A 86 -14.39 25.26 -8.03
N VAL A 87 -14.45 24.40 -9.04
CA VAL A 87 -13.96 24.68 -10.39
C VAL A 87 -15.18 24.77 -11.32
N PRO A 88 -15.41 25.92 -11.99
CA PRO A 88 -16.57 26.10 -12.86
C PRO A 88 -16.47 25.25 -14.12
N SER A 89 -17.62 24.98 -14.76
CA SER A 89 -17.72 24.20 -15.99
C SER A 89 -16.87 24.80 -17.12
N SER A 90 -16.81 26.13 -17.22
CA SER A 90 -16.01 26.86 -18.22
C SER A 90 -14.51 26.56 -18.12
N GLU A 91 -13.96 26.55 -16.89
CA GLU A 91 -12.55 26.23 -16.66
C GLU A 91 -12.26 24.74 -16.97
N LEU A 92 -13.19 23.84 -16.64
CA LEU A 92 -13.06 22.43 -16.97
C LEU A 92 -13.10 22.17 -18.48
N ARG A 93 -13.95 22.90 -19.23
CA ARG A 93 -13.99 22.85 -20.70
C ARG A 93 -12.67 23.31 -21.31
N ALA A 94 -12.13 24.45 -20.87
CA ALA A 94 -10.82 24.94 -21.34
C ALA A 94 -9.68 23.93 -21.07
N ARG A 95 -9.73 23.20 -19.95
CA ARG A 95 -8.78 22.11 -19.66
C ARG A 95 -8.97 20.91 -20.58
N ARG A 96 -10.22 20.54 -20.89
CA ARG A 96 -10.53 19.46 -21.83
C ARG A 96 -10.01 19.80 -23.22
N ASP A 97 -10.24 21.02 -23.70
CA ASP A 97 -9.83 21.45 -25.04
C ASP A 97 -8.31 21.44 -25.19
N LYS A 98 -7.56 21.82 -24.15
CA LYS A 98 -6.08 21.66 -24.13
C LYS A 98 -5.64 20.21 -24.26
N LEU A 99 -6.34 19.26 -23.62
CA LEU A 99 -6.01 17.84 -23.73
C LEU A 99 -6.39 17.27 -25.10
N VAL A 100 -7.50 17.73 -25.68
CA VAL A 100 -7.91 17.37 -27.05
C VAL A 100 -6.86 17.85 -28.05
N GLN A 101 -6.43 19.10 -27.98
CA GLN A 101 -5.34 19.63 -28.82
C GLN A 101 -4.05 18.82 -28.68
N GLN A 102 -3.69 18.40 -27.46
CA GLN A 102 -2.53 17.53 -27.24
C GLN A 102 -2.70 16.14 -27.86
N CYS A 103 -3.91 15.60 -27.85
CA CYS A 103 -4.22 14.31 -28.48
C CYS A 103 -4.17 14.43 -30.00
N ASP A 104 -4.77 15.49 -30.56
CA ASP A 104 -4.78 15.76 -32.00
C ASP A 104 -3.36 16.00 -32.52
N ALA A 105 -2.54 16.77 -31.79
CA ALA A 105 -1.13 16.97 -32.13
C ALA A 105 -0.32 15.65 -32.11
N LEU A 106 -0.68 14.70 -31.25
CA LEU A 106 -0.03 13.39 -31.19
C LEU A 106 -0.44 12.49 -32.36
N MET A 107 -1.68 12.58 -32.82
CA MET A 107 -2.21 11.75 -33.91
C MET A 107 -1.94 12.34 -35.31
N PHE A 108 -1.94 13.68 -35.44
CA PHE A 108 -1.93 14.38 -36.73
C PHE A 108 -0.86 15.48 -36.85
N GLY A 109 -0.08 15.75 -35.79
CA GLY A 109 0.87 16.87 -35.75
C GLY A 109 2.23 16.63 -36.39
N GLY A 110 2.37 15.60 -37.23
CA GLY A 110 3.61 15.29 -37.93
C GLY A 110 3.41 15.18 -39.45
N PRO A 111 4.46 15.33 -40.27
CA PRO A 111 4.39 15.00 -41.69
C PRO A 111 3.85 13.57 -41.83
N ALA A 112 2.90 13.36 -42.76
CA ALA A 112 2.31 12.05 -43.04
C ALA A 112 3.39 10.97 -42.97
N ASP A 113 3.28 10.09 -41.97
CA ASP A 113 4.43 9.33 -41.50
C ASP A 113 4.90 8.38 -42.61
N ARG A 114 6.01 8.73 -43.27
CA ARG A 114 6.72 7.83 -44.21
C ARG A 114 7.13 6.51 -43.51
N ALA A 115 7.05 6.43 -42.17
CA ALA A 115 7.28 5.21 -41.41
C ALA A 115 6.11 4.22 -41.44
N VAL A 116 4.89 4.59 -41.85
CA VAL A 116 3.81 3.59 -42.09
C VAL A 116 4.19 2.68 -43.28
N ALA A 117 4.96 3.20 -44.23
CA ALA A 117 5.47 2.44 -45.37
C ALA A 117 6.80 1.70 -45.10
N ASN A 118 7.48 1.95 -43.97
CA ASN A 118 8.77 1.33 -43.68
C ASN A 118 9.07 1.24 -42.16
N ILE A 119 8.40 0.31 -41.49
CA ILE A 119 8.59 -0.05 -40.07
C ILE A 119 9.84 -0.96 -39.94
N SER A 120 11.03 -0.45 -40.24
CA SER A 120 12.25 -1.28 -40.39
C SER A 120 13.22 -1.27 -39.20
N GLY A 121 12.79 -1.03 -37.94
CA GLY A 121 13.67 -1.35 -36.81
C GLY A 121 13.17 -1.07 -35.36
N PRO A 122 13.82 -1.69 -34.34
CA PRO A 122 13.42 -1.66 -32.92
C PRO A 122 13.23 -0.28 -32.26
N PRO A 123 14.07 0.76 -32.51
CA PRO A 123 13.89 2.06 -31.83
C PRO A 123 12.63 2.79 -32.28
N ARG A 124 12.12 2.51 -33.49
CA ARG A 124 10.90 3.13 -34.02
C ARG A 124 9.64 2.49 -33.42
N TRP A 125 9.67 1.19 -33.11
CA TRP A 125 8.57 0.49 -32.41
C TRP A 125 8.40 1.04 -31.00
N LYS A 126 9.50 1.24 -30.27
CA LYS A 126 9.48 1.87 -28.94
C LYS A 126 8.88 3.27 -28.94
N LYS A 127 8.97 4.01 -30.06
CA LYS A 127 8.33 5.33 -30.18
C LYS A 127 6.82 5.17 -30.37
N LEU A 128 6.39 4.32 -31.30
CA LEU A 128 4.99 4.02 -31.54
C LEU A 128 4.27 3.54 -30.27
N ASP A 129 4.86 2.60 -29.52
CA ASP A 129 4.30 2.10 -28.27
C ASP A 129 4.13 3.22 -27.23
N ARG A 130 5.11 4.12 -27.13
CA ARG A 130 5.05 5.29 -26.24
C ARG A 130 3.93 6.25 -26.63
N ASP A 131 3.77 6.49 -27.93
CA ASP A 131 2.74 7.39 -28.46
C ASP A 131 1.34 6.79 -28.29
N ILE A 132 1.14 5.49 -28.55
CA ILE A 132 -0.10 4.76 -28.25
C ILE A 132 -0.44 4.85 -26.76
N ALA A 133 0.53 4.56 -25.88
CA ALA A 133 0.33 4.64 -24.43
C ALA A 133 0.06 6.07 -23.95
N LYS A 134 0.61 7.09 -24.61
CA LYS A 134 0.35 8.49 -24.30
C LYS A 134 -1.04 8.92 -24.78
N GLY A 135 -1.44 8.53 -25.99
CA GLY A 135 -2.79 8.76 -26.54
C GLY A 135 -3.88 8.13 -25.67
N ALA A 136 -3.71 6.87 -25.28
CA ALA A 136 -4.64 6.18 -24.38
C ALA A 136 -4.77 6.90 -23.00
N ARG A 137 -3.67 7.43 -22.46
CA ARG A 137 -3.70 8.22 -21.22
C ARG A 137 -4.44 9.54 -21.41
N LEU A 138 -4.24 10.24 -22.52
CA LEU A 138 -4.95 11.49 -22.82
C LEU A 138 -6.46 11.24 -22.99
N ALA A 139 -6.85 10.21 -23.74
CA ALA A 139 -8.25 9.84 -23.95
C ALA A 139 -8.98 9.57 -22.62
N ARG A 140 -8.37 8.79 -21.71
CA ARG A 140 -8.94 8.54 -20.38
C ARG A 140 -9.13 9.83 -19.56
N ARG A 141 -8.18 10.76 -19.64
CA ARG A 141 -8.28 12.05 -18.93
C ARG A 141 -9.35 12.95 -19.52
N ILE A 142 -9.53 12.94 -20.84
CA ILE A 142 -10.61 13.68 -21.52
C ILE A 142 -11.97 13.17 -21.02
N VAL A 143 -12.21 11.85 -21.08
CA VAL A 143 -13.45 11.23 -20.59
C VAL A 143 -13.72 11.59 -19.12
N ALA A 144 -12.70 11.50 -18.26
CA ALA A 144 -12.83 11.90 -16.85
C ALA A 144 -13.21 13.39 -16.68
N LEU A 145 -12.70 14.29 -17.53
CA LEU A 145 -13.10 15.70 -17.52
C LEU A 145 -14.54 15.89 -18.00
N GLU A 146 -15.01 15.13 -18.98
CA GLU A 146 -16.40 15.23 -19.46
C GLU A 146 -17.41 14.89 -18.38
N TYR A 147 -17.16 13.83 -17.58
CA TYR A 147 -18.00 13.53 -16.42
C TYR A 147 -18.00 14.68 -15.40
N ARG A 148 -16.83 15.30 -15.16
CA ARG A 148 -16.72 16.44 -14.24
C ARG A 148 -17.42 17.69 -14.76
N ILE A 149 -17.37 17.93 -16.08
CA ILE A 149 -18.08 19.02 -16.74
C ILE A 149 -19.58 18.83 -16.57
N LYS A 150 -20.13 17.66 -16.91
CA LYS A 150 -21.56 17.35 -16.71
C LYS A 150 -22.00 17.55 -15.26
N ALA A 151 -21.19 17.11 -14.30
CA ALA A 151 -21.47 17.30 -12.88
C ALA A 151 -21.36 18.76 -12.42
N ALA A 152 -20.50 19.58 -13.05
CA ALA A 152 -20.40 21.01 -12.78
C ALA A 152 -21.60 21.77 -13.38
N GLU A 153 -21.95 21.49 -14.63
CA GLU A 153 -23.09 22.07 -15.34
C GLU A 153 -24.41 21.82 -14.61
N HIS A 154 -24.65 20.58 -14.18
CA HIS A 154 -25.86 20.25 -13.42
C HIS A 154 -25.92 20.98 -12.07
N ARG A 155 -24.78 21.31 -11.45
CA ARG A 155 -24.74 22.11 -10.22
C ARG A 155 -24.99 23.59 -10.50
N GLU A 156 -24.41 24.12 -11.56
CA GLU A 156 -24.62 25.52 -12.00
C GLU A 156 -26.07 25.76 -12.42
N GLN A 157 -26.68 24.80 -13.12
CA GLN A 157 -28.10 24.85 -13.51
C GLN A 157 -29.08 24.83 -12.32
N LYS A 158 -28.68 24.27 -11.17
CA LYS A 158 -29.51 24.28 -9.95
C LYS A 158 -29.37 25.58 -9.15
N GLN A 159 -28.33 26.36 -9.41
CA GLN A 159 -28.02 27.59 -8.68
C GLN A 159 -28.55 28.84 -9.40
N ASN A 160 -28.82 28.73 -10.70
CA ASN A 160 -29.53 29.72 -11.50
C ASN A 160 -31.04 29.45 -11.49
#